data_AF-A0A2E8NQH1-F1
#
_entry.id   AF-A0A2E8NQH1-F1
#
_cell.length_a   1.000
_cell.length_b   1.000
_cell.length_c   1.000
_cell.angle_alpha   90.00
_cell.angle_beta   90.00
_cell.angle_gamma   90.00
#
_symmetry.space_group_name_H-M   'P 1'
#
loop_
_entity.id
_entity.type
_entity.pdbx_description
1 polymer ?
#
loop_
_entity_poly.entity_id
_entity_poly.type
_entity_poly.pdbx_seq_one_letter_code
_entity_poly.pdbx_strand_id
1 'polypeptide(L)' 'MSERLLPSDDPIAEEVLEWTINRDARDIRSLMSMLETTSVRRDRQVLINRSLDLMEEIMHAMKRLDELR' A
#
# COMPACT_ATOMS: atom_id res chain seq x y z
N MET A 1 14.20 -8.89 -15.63
CA MET A 1 14.06 -7.56 -15.02
C MET A 1 14.83 -6.60 -15.91
N SER A 2 14.15 -6.01 -16.88
CA SER A 2 14.74 -5.03 -17.80
C SER A 2 14.94 -3.73 -17.04
N GLU A 3 16.19 -3.39 -16.72
CA GLU A 3 16.55 -2.05 -16.29
C GLU A 3 16.15 -1.08 -17.42
N ARG A 4 15.25 -0.16 -17.10
CA ARG A 4 14.71 0.81 -18.06
C ARG A 4 15.85 1.73 -18.50
N LEU A 5 16.03 1.88 -19.82
CA LEU A 5 17.04 2.78 -20.41
C LEU A 5 16.64 4.26 -20.35
N LEU A 6 15.39 4.58 -20.01
CA LEU A 6 14.87 5.94 -19.87
C LEU A 6 14.16 6.09 -18.51
N PRO A 7 14.35 7.24 -17.81
CA PRO A 7 13.63 7.54 -16.58
C PRO A 7 12.12 7.68 -16.84
N SER A 8 11.30 7.42 -15.83
CA SER A 8 9.83 7.66 -15.90
C SER A 8 9.52 9.12 -16.24
N ASP A 9 8.35 9.35 -16.83
CA ASP A 9 7.82 10.68 -17.15
C ASP A 9 7.73 11.60 -15.91
N ASP A 10 7.56 11.02 -14.72
CA ASP A 10 7.67 11.71 -13.44
C ASP A 10 8.39 10.81 -12.42
N PRO A 11 9.73 10.88 -12.33
CA PRO A 11 10.52 9.99 -11.48
C PRO A 11 10.28 10.22 -9.98
N ILE A 12 9.88 11.43 -9.59
CA ILE A 12 9.54 11.73 -8.19
C ILE A 12 8.21 11.07 -7.84
N ALA A 13 7.21 11.18 -8.73
CA ALA A 13 5.95 10.48 -8.53
C ALA A 13 6.14 8.96 -8.48
N GLU A 14 6.97 8.39 -9.35
CA GLU A 14 7.31 6.96 -9.32
C GLU A 14 7.89 6.55 -7.96
N GLU A 15 8.88 7.28 -7.43
CA GLU A 15 9.48 6.99 -6.13
C GLU A 15 8.47 7.10 -4.97
N VAL A 16 7.62 8.13 -4.98
CA VAL A 16 6.58 8.31 -3.96
C VAL A 16 5.56 7.17 -3.99
N LEU A 17 5.13 6.73 -5.18
CA LEU A 17 4.16 5.64 -5.31
C LEU A 17 4.75 4.30 -4.85
N GLU A 18 6.00 4.01 -5.20
CA GLU A 18 6.73 2.83 -4.69
C GLU A 18 6.91 2.89 -3.17
N TRP A 19 7.20 4.07 -2.63
CA TRP A 19 7.25 4.27 -1.18
C TRP A 19 5.90 4.03 -0.51
N THR A 20 4.81 4.53 -1.09
CA THR A 20 3.44 4.36 -0.57
C THR A 20 3.07 2.89 -0.50
N ILE A 21 3.29 2.12 -1.59
CA ILE A 21 3.03 0.68 -1.62
C ILE A 21 3.79 -0.04 -0.49
N ASN A 22 5.07 0.29 -0.33
CA ASN A 22 5.92 -0.32 0.70
C ASN A 22 5.51 0.06 2.12
N ARG A 23 5.06 1.31 2.35
CA ARG A 23 4.57 1.77 3.65
C ARG A 23 3.27 1.06 4.00
N ASP A 24 2.29 1.09 3.10
CA ASP A 24 0.96 0.56 3.37
C ASP A 24 0.98 -0.96 3.57
N ALA A 25 1.85 -1.69 2.85
CA ALA A 25 2.05 -3.11 3.09
C ALA A 25 2.59 -3.42 4.50
N ARG A 26 3.48 -2.57 5.04
CA ARG A 26 3.99 -2.70 6.43
C ARG A 26 2.91 -2.36 7.45
N ASP A 27 2.09 -1.37 7.14
CA ASP A 27 0.98 -0.95 8.01
C ASP A 27 -0.09 -2.03 8.09
N ILE A 28 -0.48 -2.62 6.94
CA ILE A 28 -1.39 -3.79 6.89
C ILE A 28 -0.85 -4.95 7.73
N ARG A 29 0.44 -5.28 7.61
CA ARG A 29 1.06 -6.34 8.43
C ARG A 29 0.90 -6.05 9.93
N SER A 30 1.07 -4.79 10.33
CA SER A 30 0.95 -4.36 11.72
C SER A 30 -0.50 -4.43 12.20
N LEU A 31 -1.46 -4.00 11.37
CA LEU A 31 -2.90 -4.11 11.64
C LEU A 31 -3.34 -5.57 11.80
N MET A 32 -2.85 -6.48 10.95
CA MET A 32 -3.16 -7.91 11.04
C MET A 32 -2.58 -8.54 12.32
N SER A 33 -1.36 -8.17 12.72
CA SER A 33 -0.79 -8.62 13.99
C SER A 33 -1.61 -8.14 15.20
N MET A 34 -2.14 -6.91 15.15
CA MET A 34 -3.08 -6.42 16.18
C MET A 34 -4.43 -7.15 16.15
N LEU A 35 -4.91 -7.52 14.96
CA LEU A 35 -6.18 -8.23 14.79
C LEU A 35 -6.16 -9.59 15.51
N GLU A 36 -5.05 -10.31 15.43
CA GLU A 36 -4.85 -11.61 16.09
C GLU A 36 -5.00 -11.54 17.61
N THR A 37 -4.55 -10.43 18.22
CA THR A 37 -4.50 -10.28 19.69
C THR A 37 -5.69 -9.51 20.26
N THR A 38 -6.43 -8.77 19.43
CA THR A 38 -7.61 -7.99 19.84
C THR A 38 -8.78 -8.92 20.17
N SER A 39 -9.43 -8.74 21.32
CA SER A 39 -10.60 -9.56 21.73
C SER A 39 -11.95 -8.89 21.45
N VAL A 40 -11.98 -7.56 21.36
CA VAL A 40 -13.19 -6.77 21.13
C VAL A 40 -13.59 -6.83 19.66
N ARG A 41 -14.78 -7.38 19.37
CA ARG A 41 -15.30 -7.50 17.99
C ARG A 41 -15.34 -6.18 17.24
N ARG A 42 -15.74 -5.10 17.90
CA ARG A 42 -15.80 -3.76 17.31
C ARG A 42 -14.41 -3.29 16.84
N ASP A 43 -13.39 -3.49 17.67
CA ASP A 43 -12.03 -3.07 17.37
C ASP A 43 -11.43 -3.92 16.24
N ARG A 44 -11.74 -5.22 16.21
CA ARG A 44 -11.42 -6.08 15.04
C ARG A 44 -12.01 -5.53 13.75
N GLN A 45 -13.26 -5.07 13.76
CA GLN A 45 -13.89 -4.49 12.58
C GLN A 45 -13.18 -3.21 12.13
N VAL A 46 -12.75 -2.36 13.07
CA VAL A 46 -11.98 -1.14 12.76
C VAL A 46 -10.65 -1.49 12.10
N LEU A 47 -9.92 -2.48 12.62
CA LEU A 47 -8.64 -2.93 12.05
C LEU A 47 -8.80 -3.49 10.63
N ILE A 48 -9.87 -4.27 10.40
CA ILE A 48 -10.20 -4.81 9.07
C ILE A 48 -10.52 -3.68 8.09
N ASN A 49 -11.40 -2.75 8.48
CA ASN A 49 -11.78 -1.62 7.63
C ASN A 49 -10.55 -0.79 7.25
N ARG A 50 -9.70 -0.47 8.23
CA ARG A 50 -8.47 0.29 7.95
C ARG A 50 -7.52 -0.46 7.00
N SER A 51 -7.46 -1.78 7.12
CA SER A 51 -6.62 -2.60 6.24
C SER A 51 -7.19 -2.64 4.81
N LEU A 52 -8.52 -2.63 4.66
CA LEU A 52 -9.18 -2.51 3.35
C LEU A 52 -8.87 -1.17 2.69
N ASP A 53 -8.92 -0.06 3.45
CA ASP A 53 -8.58 1.27 2.94
C ASP A 53 -7.12 1.31 2.41
N LEU A 54 -6.18 0.72 3.16
CA LEU A 54 -4.77 0.64 2.74
C LEU A 54 -4.56 -0.26 1.51
N MET A 55 -5.32 -1.35 1.38
CA MET A 55 -5.28 -2.18 0.17
C MET A 55 -5.80 -1.42 -1.05
N GLU A 56 -6.82 -0.57 -0.87
CA GLU A 56 -7.31 0.31 -1.92
C GLU A 56 -6.23 1.33 -2.35
N GLU A 57 -5.53 1.94 -1.38
CA GLU A 57 -4.42 2.87 -1.63
C GLU A 57 -3.30 2.20 -2.44
N ILE A 58 -2.92 0.98 -2.08
CA ILE A 58 -1.94 0.17 -2.85
C ILE A 58 -2.43 -0.07 -4.29
N MET A 59 -3.70 -0.46 -4.46
CA MET A 59 -4.26 -0.70 -5.80
C MET A 59 -4.24 0.57 -6.66
N HIS A 60 -4.60 1.72 -6.09
CA HIS A 60 -4.54 3.01 -6.78
C HIS A 60 -3.10 3.39 -7.13
N ALA A 61 -2.15 3.19 -6.21
CA ALA A 61 -0.74 3.49 -6.45
C ALA A 61 -0.14 2.61 -7.55
N MET A 62 -0.45 1.31 -7.57
CA MET A 62 -0.04 0.39 -8.64
C MET A 62 -0.58 0.82 -10.01
N LYS A 63 -1.87 1.16 -10.08
CA LYS A 63 -2.48 1.65 -11.32
C LYS A 63 -1.78 2.93 -11.80
N ARG A 64 -1.47 3.85 -10.88
CA ARG A 64 -0.77 5.09 -11.23
C ARG A 64 0.65 4.84 -11.71
N LEU A 65 1.37 3.88 -11.11
CA LEU A 65 2.68 3.44 -11.60
C LEU A 65 2.60 2.90 -13.03
N ASP A 66 1.55 2.15 -13.36
CA ASP A 66 1.33 1.66 -14.72
C ASP A 66 1.03 2.79 -15.72
N GLU A 67 0.42 3.89 -15.27
CA GLU A 67 0.20 5.09 -16.08
C GLU A 67 1.47 5.95 -16.29
N LEU A 68 2.48 5.80 -15.44
CA LEU A 68 3.78 6.48 -15.51
C LEU A 68 4.85 5.68 -16.29
N ARG A 69 4.47 4.50 -16.81
CA ARG A 69 5.31 3.57 -17.57
C ARG A 69 5.09 3.71 -19.07
#